data_AF-A0A4Z1PF20-F1
#
_entry.id   AF-A0A4Z1PF20-F1
#
_cell.length_a   1.000
_cell.length_b   1.000
_cell.length_c   1.000
_cell.angle_alpha   90.00
_cell.angle_beta   90.00
_cell.angle_gamma   90.00
#
_symmetry.space_group_name_H-M   'P 1'
#
loop_
_entity.id
_entity.type
_entity.pdbx_description
1 polymer ?
#
loop_
_entity_poly.entity_id
_entity_poly.type
_entity_poly.pdbx_seq_one_letter_code
_entity_poly.pdbx_strand_id
1 'polypeptide(L)'
;MLASGLVVASIIIGSLAAKAEYLPPVVNQGAIKQCGAQQYYEQAYTCYDGMLCPIYEGFPYSRCGDGCYSSIFANCVDNKIVNFQPITKPFKLLAYNPTKLIVGSVEACGQEFHIKEGGACTYCPTQVGSSCPPGKETVLLPGAGMDTLVPGGQRYYMNDYTGALKFTQAHSGTAVNASFGFLQSLDGGAFMAGNDGIFVTCPSQDYKIYARYGGSGVPDDCFNVNLLTMPWNGTGAAAWQYT
;
A
#
# COMPACT_ATOMS: atom_id res chain seq x y z
N MET A 1 -79.90 -3.84 -41.91
CA MET A 1 -78.58 -3.76 -42.57
C MET A 1 -77.97 -2.43 -42.17
N LEU A 2 -76.95 -2.42 -41.32
CA LEU A 2 -75.93 -1.36 -41.19
C LEU A 2 -74.87 -1.90 -40.22
N ALA A 3 -73.64 -1.94 -40.70
CA ALA A 3 -72.51 -2.68 -40.14
C ALA A 3 -71.83 -1.90 -39.00
N SER A 4 -71.53 -2.60 -37.90
CA SER A 4 -70.62 -2.12 -36.85
C SER A 4 -69.17 -2.34 -37.30
N GLY A 5 -68.48 -1.25 -37.64
CA GLY A 5 -67.05 -1.24 -37.93
C GLY A 5 -66.23 -1.23 -36.63
N LEU A 6 -65.37 -2.23 -36.48
CA LEU A 6 -64.40 -2.36 -35.39
C LEU A 6 -63.16 -1.51 -35.73
N VAL A 7 -62.88 -0.46 -34.95
CA VAL A 7 -61.63 0.32 -35.06
C VAL A 7 -60.62 -0.30 -34.09
N VAL A 8 -59.58 -0.92 -34.63
CA VAL A 8 -58.44 -1.41 -33.84
C VAL A 8 -57.44 -0.27 -33.72
N ALA A 9 -57.31 0.30 -32.52
CA ALA A 9 -56.27 1.27 -32.21
C ALA A 9 -54.97 0.52 -31.86
N SER A 10 -53.96 0.63 -32.72
CA SER A 10 -52.61 0.13 -32.46
C SER A 10 -51.91 0.99 -31.41
N ILE A 11 -51.60 0.41 -30.24
CA ILE A 11 -50.78 1.03 -29.21
C ILE A 11 -49.31 0.73 -29.56
N ILE A 12 -48.59 1.74 -30.04
CA ILE A 12 -47.12 1.69 -30.16
C ILE A 12 -46.56 2.01 -28.78
N ILE A 13 -46.08 1.00 -28.07
CA ILE A 13 -45.32 1.18 -26.82
C ILE A 13 -43.89 1.59 -27.23
N GLY A 14 -43.64 2.90 -27.28
CA GLY A 14 -42.29 3.43 -27.40
C GLY A 14 -41.53 3.17 -26.11
N SER A 15 -40.51 2.32 -26.16
CA SER A 15 -39.56 2.10 -25.08
C SER A 15 -38.68 3.35 -24.90
N LEU A 16 -39.02 4.17 -23.90
CA LEU A 16 -38.13 5.20 -23.38
C LEU A 16 -37.01 4.50 -22.59
N ALA A 17 -35.87 4.27 -23.24
CA ALA A 17 -34.63 3.95 -22.54
C ALA A 17 -34.20 5.21 -21.77
N ALA A 18 -34.44 5.23 -20.46
CA ALA A 18 -33.84 6.23 -19.58
C ALA A 18 -32.31 6.04 -19.62
N LYS A 19 -31.59 7.00 -20.21
CA LYS A 19 -30.15 7.13 -19.98
C LYS A 19 -29.98 7.48 -18.50
N ALA A 20 -29.44 6.56 -17.72
CA ALA A 20 -28.89 6.91 -16.42
C ALA A 20 -27.70 7.85 -16.66
N GLU A 21 -27.90 9.14 -16.43
CA GLU A 21 -26.80 10.08 -16.33
C GLU A 21 -25.99 9.70 -15.08
N TYR A 22 -24.72 9.38 -15.27
CA TYR A 22 -23.77 9.21 -14.18
C TYR A 22 -23.60 10.57 -13.51
N LEU A 23 -24.35 10.80 -12.43
CA LEU A 23 -24.06 11.91 -11.53
C LEU A 23 -22.76 11.53 -10.80
N PRO A 24 -21.67 12.32 -10.94
CA PRO A 24 -20.47 12.07 -10.17
C PRO A 24 -20.87 12.08 -8.68
N PRO A 25 -20.28 11.20 -7.85
CA PRO A 25 -20.55 11.22 -6.43
C PRO A 25 -20.32 12.63 -5.90
N VAL A 26 -21.36 13.20 -5.27
CA VAL A 26 -21.22 14.45 -4.52
C VAL A 26 -20.29 14.14 -3.36
N VAL A 27 -19.01 14.42 -3.53
CA VAL A 27 -18.04 14.35 -2.43
C VAL A 27 -18.49 15.41 -1.44
N ASN A 28 -19.12 14.98 -0.34
CA ASN A 28 -19.47 15.88 0.75
C ASN A 28 -18.16 16.45 1.27
N GLN A 29 -17.84 17.70 0.90
CA GLN A 29 -16.56 18.32 1.21
C GLN A 29 -16.41 18.70 2.70
N GLY A 30 -17.19 18.09 3.59
CA GLY A 30 -17.16 18.38 5.02
C GLY A 30 -17.53 19.83 5.32
N ALA A 31 -17.34 20.23 6.57
CA ALA A 31 -17.54 21.62 6.99
C ALA A 31 -16.31 22.46 6.63
N ILE A 32 -16.55 23.67 6.11
CA ILE A 32 -15.48 24.68 5.96
C ILE A 32 -15.02 25.11 7.35
N LYS A 33 -13.71 25.04 7.60
CA LYS A 33 -13.05 25.48 8.83
C LYS A 33 -12.16 26.69 8.57
N GLN A 34 -11.76 27.36 9.64
CA GLN A 34 -10.84 28.51 9.61
C GLN A 34 -9.46 28.11 10.14
N CYS A 35 -8.42 28.58 9.48
CA CYS A 35 -7.03 28.46 9.90
C CYS A 35 -6.35 29.83 9.71
N GLY A 36 -6.18 30.57 10.81
CA GLY A 36 -5.77 31.97 10.71
C GLY A 36 -6.80 32.78 9.92
N ALA A 37 -6.37 33.37 8.79
CA ALA A 37 -7.24 34.13 7.88
C ALA A 37 -7.80 33.30 6.71
N GLN A 38 -7.46 32.02 6.61
CA GLN A 38 -7.84 31.17 5.48
C GLN A 38 -8.95 30.19 5.84
N GLN A 39 -9.88 30.00 4.91
CA GLN A 39 -10.87 28.93 4.95
C GLN A 39 -10.32 27.67 4.29
N TYR A 40 -10.63 26.51 4.85
CA TYR A 40 -10.17 25.23 4.32
C TYR A 40 -11.16 24.11 4.59
N TYR A 41 -10.98 23.01 3.87
CA TYR A 41 -11.70 21.76 4.09
C TYR A 41 -10.83 20.77 4.88
N GLU A 42 -11.38 20.20 5.95
CA GLU A 42 -10.62 19.35 6.88
C GLU A 42 -10.11 18.04 6.29
N GLN A 43 -10.72 17.57 5.20
CA GLN A 43 -10.24 16.41 4.45
C GLN A 43 -9.08 16.74 3.48
N ALA A 44 -8.82 18.03 3.23
CA ALA A 44 -7.77 18.46 2.30
C ALA A 44 -6.54 19.05 3.02
N TYR A 45 -6.72 19.61 4.22
CA TYR A 45 -5.63 20.24 4.98
C TYR A 45 -5.75 19.99 6.48
N THR A 46 -4.59 20.02 7.15
CA THR A 46 -4.47 20.14 8.60
C THR A 46 -3.99 21.56 8.94
N CYS A 47 -4.61 22.20 9.93
CA CYS A 47 -4.23 23.54 10.39
C CYS A 47 -3.25 23.47 11.56
N TYR A 48 -2.12 24.17 11.47
CA TYR A 48 -1.11 24.32 12.52
C TYR A 48 -0.82 25.81 12.75
N ASP A 49 -1.40 26.40 13.80
CA ASP A 49 -1.22 27.81 14.19
C ASP A 49 -1.32 28.81 13.03
N GLY A 50 -2.35 28.64 12.17
CA GLY A 50 -2.58 29.52 11.02
C GLY A 50 -1.86 29.10 9.72
N MET A 51 -1.07 28.02 9.76
CA MET A 51 -0.49 27.39 8.57
C MET A 51 -1.31 26.17 8.14
N LEU A 52 -1.61 26.07 6.84
CA LEU A 52 -2.27 24.90 6.27
C LEU A 52 -1.24 23.93 5.69
N CYS A 53 -1.23 22.69 6.18
CA CYS A 53 -0.47 21.59 5.58
C CYS A 53 -1.40 20.62 4.86
N PRO A 54 -1.02 20.16 3.65
CA PRO A 54 -1.90 19.32 2.84
C PRO A 54 -2.09 17.93 3.46
N ILE A 55 -3.25 17.34 3.19
CA ILE A 55 -3.50 15.91 3.38
C ILE A 55 -3.40 15.28 2.00
N TYR A 56 -2.41 14.42 1.81
CA TYR A 56 -2.23 13.70 0.55
C TYR A 56 -2.73 12.28 0.74
N GLU A 57 -3.79 11.90 0.04
CA GLU A 57 -4.26 10.50 -0.03
C GLU A 57 -4.65 9.90 1.33
N GLY A 58 -5.16 10.75 2.23
CA GLY A 58 -5.51 10.41 3.60
C GLY A 58 -4.36 10.55 4.61
N PHE A 59 -3.14 10.88 4.15
CA PHE A 59 -1.98 11.06 5.00
C PHE A 59 -1.69 12.55 5.22
N PRO A 60 -1.86 13.06 6.46
CA PRO A 60 -1.63 14.47 6.78
C PRO A 60 -0.13 14.78 6.80
N TYR A 61 0.26 15.89 6.18
CA TYR A 61 1.60 16.42 6.32
C TYR A 61 1.73 17.12 7.68
N SER A 62 2.89 16.99 8.30
CA SER A 62 3.24 17.65 9.55
C SER A 62 3.93 18.99 9.28
N ARG A 63 3.79 19.94 10.20
CA ARG A 63 4.52 21.21 10.16
C ARG A 63 5.95 21.06 10.67
N CYS A 64 6.90 21.74 10.05
CA CYS A 64 8.26 21.92 10.52
C CYS A 64 8.76 23.33 10.17
N GLY A 65 8.95 24.19 11.17
CA GLY A 65 9.22 25.61 10.93
C GLY A 65 8.11 26.25 10.08
N ASP A 66 8.50 26.77 8.93
CA ASP A 66 7.61 27.41 7.95
C ASP A 66 7.20 26.49 6.79
N GLY A 67 7.51 25.19 6.89
CA GLY A 67 7.24 24.18 5.87
C GLY A 67 6.34 23.04 6.34
N CYS A 68 5.79 22.30 5.39
CA CYS A 68 5.07 21.05 5.63
C CYS A 68 5.89 19.90 5.07
N TYR A 69 5.91 18.76 5.75
CA TYR A 69 6.60 17.56 5.31
C TYR A 69 5.77 16.31 5.54
N SER A 70 6.03 15.29 4.73
CA SER A 70 5.48 13.95 4.94
C SER A 70 6.36 13.19 5.93
N SER A 71 5.75 12.67 7.01
CA SER A 71 6.45 11.94 8.07
C SER A 71 7.06 10.62 7.63
N ILE A 72 6.79 10.17 6.40
CA ILE A 72 7.41 8.97 5.82
C ILE A 72 8.62 9.29 4.94
N PHE A 73 8.85 10.56 4.57
CA PHE A 73 9.98 10.97 3.72
C PHE A 73 11.01 11.81 4.46
N ALA A 74 10.63 12.45 5.56
CA ALA A 74 11.50 13.32 6.31
C ALA A 74 11.12 13.37 7.80
N ASN A 75 12.02 13.95 8.59
CA ASN A 75 11.80 14.35 9.97
C ASN A 75 11.94 15.88 10.12
N CYS A 76 11.44 16.40 11.22
CA CYS A 76 11.71 17.77 11.65
C CYS A 76 12.79 17.79 12.74
N VAL A 77 13.90 18.46 12.48
CA VAL A 77 15.00 18.64 13.44
C VAL A 77 15.33 20.14 13.49
N ASP A 78 15.24 20.75 14.67
CA ASP A 78 15.51 22.18 14.86
C ASP A 78 14.79 23.10 13.84
N ASN A 79 13.49 22.84 13.63
CA ASN A 79 12.64 23.54 12.65
C ASN A 79 13.10 23.40 11.18
N LYS A 80 13.92 22.40 10.87
CA LYS A 80 14.35 22.08 9.50
C LYS A 80 13.89 20.69 9.10
N ILE A 81 13.39 20.59 7.87
CA ILE A 81 13.01 19.32 7.25
C ILE A 81 14.28 18.59 6.83
N VAL A 82 14.47 17.38 7.35
CA VAL A 82 15.61 16.50 7.08
C VAL A 82 15.10 15.21 6.47
N ASN A 83 15.43 14.97 5.20
CA ASN A 83 14.99 13.78 4.48
C ASN A 83 15.66 12.52 5.03
N PHE A 84 14.88 11.44 5.11
CA PHE A 84 15.42 10.11 5.40
C PHE A 84 16.43 9.68 4.34
N GLN A 85 17.41 8.92 4.76
CA GLN A 85 18.45 8.38 3.88
C GLN A 85 18.07 6.98 3.40
N PRO A 86 18.61 6.51 2.27
CA PRO A 86 18.42 5.11 1.86
C PRO A 86 18.88 4.14 2.96
N ILE A 87 18.06 3.13 3.25
CA ILE A 87 18.42 2.11 4.23
C ILE A 87 19.51 1.20 3.68
N THR A 88 20.52 0.90 4.51
CA THR A 88 21.66 0.06 4.12
C THR A 88 21.76 -1.23 4.92
N LYS A 89 20.82 -1.47 5.84
CA LYS A 89 20.78 -2.62 6.73
C LYS A 89 19.50 -3.43 6.51
N PRO A 90 19.44 -4.69 6.96
CA PRO A 90 18.21 -5.47 6.94
C PRO A 90 17.08 -4.75 7.69
N PHE A 91 15.86 -4.91 7.21
CA PHE A 91 14.71 -4.16 7.70
C PHE A 91 13.42 -4.95 7.60
N LYS A 92 12.43 -4.50 8.36
CA LYS A 92 11.06 -4.99 8.36
C LYS A 92 10.14 -3.93 7.81
N LEU A 93 8.94 -4.35 7.44
CA LEU A 93 7.89 -3.44 7.00
C LEU A 93 6.75 -3.41 8.03
N LEU A 94 6.28 -2.20 8.31
CA LEU A 94 5.10 -1.95 9.12
C LEU A 94 4.08 -1.18 8.27
N ALA A 95 2.88 -1.71 8.13
CA ALA A 95 1.81 -1.02 7.44
C ALA A 95 1.13 -0.01 8.37
N TYR A 96 0.85 1.18 7.84
CA TYR A 96 0.22 2.28 8.55
C TYR A 96 -0.87 2.96 7.71
N ASN A 97 -2.05 3.12 8.29
CA ASN A 97 -3.09 4.02 7.78
C ASN A 97 -3.73 4.80 8.95
N PRO A 98 -3.62 6.15 8.98
CA PRO A 98 -4.17 6.97 10.06
C PRO A 98 -5.70 7.03 10.07
N THR A 99 -6.34 7.00 8.90
CA THR A 99 -7.79 7.14 8.75
C THR A 99 -8.53 5.85 9.15
N LYS A 100 -7.95 4.70 8.87
CA LYS A 100 -8.48 3.37 9.22
C LYS A 100 -7.93 2.83 10.55
N LEU A 101 -6.99 3.55 11.17
CA LEU A 101 -6.30 3.17 12.41
C LEU A 101 -5.62 1.80 12.33
N ILE A 102 -5.00 1.52 11.18
CA ILE A 102 -4.23 0.28 10.98
C ILE A 102 -2.77 0.55 11.29
N VAL A 103 -2.23 -0.28 12.17
CA VAL A 103 -0.80 -0.46 12.41
C VAL A 103 -0.57 -1.96 12.49
N GLY A 104 0.13 -2.54 11.53
CA GLY A 104 0.28 -4.00 11.45
C GLY A 104 1.59 -4.43 10.80
N SER A 105 2.13 -5.55 11.26
CA SER A 105 3.31 -6.16 10.65
C SER A 105 3.01 -6.62 9.23
N VAL A 106 3.97 -6.41 8.34
CA VAL A 106 3.91 -6.90 6.97
C VAL A 106 4.71 -8.19 6.88
N GLU A 107 4.04 -9.29 6.58
CA GLU A 107 4.62 -10.62 6.61
C GLU A 107 4.50 -11.35 5.26
N ALA A 108 5.56 -12.09 4.92
CA ALA A 108 5.66 -12.94 3.74
C ALA A 108 4.90 -14.25 3.96
N CYS A 109 3.97 -14.55 3.04
CA CYS A 109 3.30 -15.84 2.97
C CYS A 109 2.78 -16.12 1.55
N GLY A 110 2.89 -17.35 1.08
CA GLY A 110 2.37 -17.75 -0.23
C GLY A 110 2.98 -16.99 -1.40
N GLN A 111 4.27 -16.61 -1.33
CA GLN A 111 4.96 -15.73 -2.29
C GLN A 111 4.41 -14.30 -2.38
N GLU A 112 3.69 -13.85 -1.36
CA GLU A 112 3.00 -12.56 -1.29
C GLU A 112 3.23 -11.88 0.08
N PHE A 113 2.91 -10.59 0.16
CA PHE A 113 3.05 -9.82 1.40
C PHE A 113 1.67 -9.39 1.93
N HIS A 114 1.46 -9.62 3.22
CA HIS A 114 0.19 -9.43 3.89
C HIS A 114 0.36 -8.61 5.17
N ILE A 115 -0.64 -7.79 5.51
CA ILE A 115 -0.73 -7.21 6.85
C ILE A 115 -1.40 -8.25 7.76
N LYS A 116 -0.63 -8.89 8.63
CA LYS A 116 -1.15 -9.99 9.45
C LYS A 116 -0.44 -10.15 10.79
N GLU A 117 -1.15 -10.77 11.71
CA GLU A 117 -0.59 -11.31 12.95
C GLU A 117 -0.03 -12.74 12.73
N GLY A 118 0.78 -13.23 13.67
CA GLY A 118 1.30 -14.60 13.65
C GLY A 118 2.60 -14.81 12.88
N GLY A 119 3.14 -13.77 12.23
CA GLY A 119 4.47 -13.78 11.63
C GLY A 119 4.54 -14.36 10.21
N ALA A 120 5.77 -14.50 9.73
CA ALA A 120 6.10 -14.98 8.40
C ALA A 120 5.82 -16.47 8.22
N CYS A 121 5.38 -16.87 7.03
CA CYS A 121 5.32 -18.27 6.63
C CYS A 121 6.71 -18.70 6.18
N THR A 122 7.32 -19.62 6.92
CA THR A 122 8.69 -20.07 6.70
C THR A 122 8.78 -21.59 6.69
N TYR A 123 9.81 -22.09 6.02
CA TYR A 123 10.12 -23.52 6.01
C TYR A 123 11.59 -23.73 6.35
N CYS A 124 11.83 -24.76 7.17
CA CYS A 124 13.14 -25.23 7.56
C CYS A 124 13.23 -26.75 7.26
N PRO A 125 14.16 -27.20 6.39
CA PRO A 125 14.38 -28.62 6.17
C PRO A 125 14.88 -29.32 7.43
N THR A 126 14.43 -30.56 7.65
CA THR A 126 14.84 -31.35 8.83
C THR A 126 16.34 -31.61 8.88
N GLN A 127 17.02 -31.64 7.73
CA GLN A 127 18.47 -31.81 7.60
C GLN A 127 19.27 -30.61 8.14
N VAL A 128 18.68 -29.41 8.14
CA VAL A 128 19.31 -28.21 8.71
C VAL A 128 19.18 -28.22 10.24
N GLY A 129 18.07 -28.77 10.75
CA GLY A 129 17.86 -29.00 12.17
C GLY A 129 17.97 -27.72 13.00
N SER A 130 18.75 -27.78 14.08
CA SER A 130 18.94 -26.66 15.01
C SER A 130 19.70 -25.46 14.41
N SER A 131 20.26 -25.60 13.21
CA SER A 131 20.92 -24.49 12.51
C SER A 131 19.93 -23.58 11.79
N CYS A 132 18.62 -23.89 11.84
CA CYS A 132 17.62 -23.06 11.20
C CYS A 132 17.45 -21.71 11.90
N PRO A 133 17.34 -20.63 11.11
CA PRO A 133 16.90 -19.34 11.61
C PRO A 133 15.54 -19.39 12.30
N PRO A 134 15.21 -18.38 13.12
CA PRO A 134 13.95 -18.34 13.87
C PRO A 134 12.70 -18.43 13.00
N GLY A 135 12.72 -17.84 11.80
CA GLY A 135 11.62 -17.92 10.84
C GLY A 135 10.32 -17.26 11.29
N LYS A 136 10.39 -16.28 12.21
CA LYS A 136 9.21 -15.68 12.85
C LYS A 136 8.73 -14.38 12.20
N GLU A 137 9.62 -13.68 11.51
CA GLU A 137 9.37 -12.35 10.96
C GLU A 137 9.95 -12.23 9.56
N THR A 138 9.35 -11.34 8.78
CA THR A 138 9.78 -11.05 7.42
C THR A 138 10.82 -9.96 7.44
N VAL A 139 12.01 -10.30 6.97
CA VAL A 139 13.15 -9.40 6.92
C VAL A 139 13.62 -9.28 5.47
N LEU A 140 13.74 -8.02 5.06
CA LEU A 140 14.15 -7.61 3.73
C LEU A 140 15.58 -7.07 3.78
N LEU A 141 16.28 -7.23 2.67
CA LEU A 141 17.61 -6.70 2.43
C LEU A 141 17.52 -5.57 1.39
N PRO A 142 18.30 -4.47 1.56
CA PRO A 142 18.41 -3.45 0.51
C PRO A 142 18.75 -4.09 -0.84
N GLY A 143 18.16 -3.57 -1.92
CA GLY A 143 18.39 -4.09 -3.28
C GLY A 143 17.52 -5.30 -3.67
N ALA A 144 16.31 -5.41 -3.12
CA ALA A 144 15.32 -6.42 -3.50
C ALA A 144 15.61 -7.85 -2.98
N GLY A 145 16.37 -8.02 -1.91
CA GLY A 145 16.65 -9.33 -1.31
C GLY A 145 15.71 -9.67 -0.14
N MET A 146 15.41 -10.96 0.04
CA MET A 146 14.84 -11.49 1.28
C MET A 146 15.98 -12.05 2.14
N ASP A 147 15.94 -11.82 3.46
CA ASP A 147 16.99 -12.27 4.37
C ASP A 147 16.87 -13.78 4.68
N THR A 148 17.45 -14.61 3.80
CA THR A 148 17.30 -16.07 3.80
C THR A 148 18.64 -16.80 3.66
N LEU A 149 18.70 -18.07 4.11
CA LEU A 149 19.87 -18.96 3.93
C LEU A 149 19.77 -19.86 2.71
N VAL A 150 18.59 -19.94 2.09
CA VAL A 150 18.34 -20.88 0.99
C VAL A 150 19.29 -20.62 -0.20
N PRO A 151 19.96 -21.65 -0.76
CA PRO A 151 20.85 -21.48 -1.91
C PRO A 151 20.13 -20.86 -3.10
N GLY A 152 20.67 -19.79 -3.69
CA GLY A 152 20.01 -19.00 -4.74
C GLY A 152 19.15 -17.85 -4.21
N GLY A 153 18.89 -17.85 -2.91
CA GLY A 153 18.17 -16.79 -2.19
C GLY A 153 16.70 -16.67 -2.58
N GLN A 154 16.11 -15.59 -2.09
CA GLN A 154 14.79 -15.10 -2.50
C GLN A 154 14.84 -13.58 -2.63
N ARG A 155 13.98 -13.03 -3.46
CA ARG A 155 13.95 -11.61 -3.78
C ARG A 155 12.52 -11.09 -3.77
N TYR A 156 12.30 -9.90 -3.21
CA TYR A 156 11.00 -9.23 -3.29
C TYR A 156 10.92 -8.41 -4.58
N TYR A 157 9.72 -8.29 -5.14
CA TYR A 157 9.48 -7.60 -6.40
C TYR A 157 8.03 -7.13 -6.48
N MET A 158 7.76 -6.20 -7.39
CA MET A 158 6.39 -5.93 -7.80
C MET A 158 6.05 -6.72 -9.04
N ASN A 159 4.90 -7.39 -9.02
CA ASN A 159 4.39 -8.05 -10.21
C ASN A 159 3.89 -7.00 -11.22
N ASP A 160 4.45 -6.99 -12.42
CA ASP A 160 4.17 -5.97 -13.44
C ASP A 160 2.72 -6.05 -13.97
N TYR A 161 2.09 -7.22 -13.87
CA TYR A 161 0.71 -7.43 -14.31
C TYR A 161 -0.32 -7.11 -13.25
N THR A 162 -0.12 -7.53 -12.00
CA THR A 162 -1.12 -7.37 -10.95
C THR A 162 -0.85 -6.19 -10.03
N GLY A 163 0.36 -5.63 -10.06
CA GLY A 163 0.80 -4.65 -9.08
C GLY A 163 0.98 -5.22 -7.68
N ALA A 164 0.89 -6.54 -7.46
CA ALA A 164 1.09 -7.15 -6.15
C ALA A 164 2.55 -7.07 -5.71
N LEU A 165 2.80 -6.76 -4.44
CA LEU A 165 4.12 -6.95 -3.82
C LEU A 165 4.28 -8.45 -3.54
N LYS A 166 5.31 -9.05 -4.13
CA LYS A 166 5.54 -10.50 -4.13
C LYS A 166 6.99 -10.81 -3.82
N PHE A 167 7.29 -12.07 -3.54
CA PHE A 167 8.66 -12.55 -3.48
C PHE A 167 8.83 -13.83 -4.29
N THR A 168 10.07 -14.09 -4.72
CA THR A 168 10.40 -15.24 -5.56
C THR A 168 10.30 -16.53 -4.76
N GLN A 169 10.00 -17.63 -5.45
CA GLN A 169 10.05 -18.96 -4.85
C GLN A 169 11.42 -19.25 -4.23
N ALA A 170 11.45 -20.14 -3.24
CA ALA A 170 12.70 -20.62 -2.66
C ALA A 170 13.66 -21.18 -3.72
N HIS A 171 14.96 -21.03 -3.48
CA HIS A 171 16.04 -21.41 -4.39
C HIS A 171 16.07 -20.68 -5.74
N SER A 172 15.33 -19.59 -5.90
CA SER A 172 15.33 -18.81 -7.13
C SER A 172 15.25 -17.32 -6.83
N GLY A 173 16.19 -16.56 -7.37
CA GLY A 173 16.12 -15.09 -7.43
C GLY A 173 15.38 -14.55 -8.65
N THR A 174 14.69 -15.41 -9.42
CA THR A 174 14.00 -15.03 -10.65
C THR A 174 12.49 -15.13 -10.50
N ALA A 175 11.79 -14.21 -11.15
CA ALA A 175 10.35 -14.23 -11.35
C ALA A 175 10.02 -13.71 -12.76
N VAL A 176 8.89 -14.14 -13.28
CA VAL A 176 8.33 -13.61 -14.53
C VAL A 176 7.46 -12.39 -14.21
N ASN A 177 7.49 -11.39 -15.10
CA ASN A 177 6.70 -10.16 -14.96
C ASN A 177 6.98 -9.46 -13.62
N ALA A 178 8.26 -9.24 -13.36
CA ALA A 178 8.77 -8.83 -12.07
C ALA A 178 9.72 -7.64 -12.20
N SER A 179 9.37 -6.56 -11.52
CA SER A 179 10.23 -5.40 -11.36
C SER A 179 10.89 -5.39 -9.98
N PHE A 180 12.22 -5.45 -9.97
CA PHE A 180 13.04 -5.48 -8.75
C PHE A 180 13.69 -4.12 -8.42
N GLY A 181 14.12 -3.38 -9.45
CA GLY A 181 15.04 -2.24 -9.28
C GLY A 181 14.39 -0.89 -8.95
N PHE A 182 13.06 -0.82 -8.95
CA PHE A 182 12.32 0.42 -8.66
C PHE A 182 11.82 0.52 -7.22
N LEU A 183 11.99 -0.53 -6.43
CA LEU A 183 11.64 -0.53 -5.03
C LEU A 183 12.74 0.14 -4.20
N GLN A 184 12.37 1.13 -3.41
CA GLN A 184 13.29 1.92 -2.60
C GLN A 184 12.86 1.90 -1.14
N SER A 185 13.81 2.04 -0.24
CA SER A 185 13.59 1.95 1.20
C SER A 185 14.38 3.04 1.91
N LEU A 186 13.70 3.85 2.70
CA LEU A 186 14.30 4.92 3.50
C LEU A 186 14.41 4.50 4.96
N ASP A 187 15.56 4.71 5.60
CA ASP A 187 15.82 4.33 6.99
C ASP A 187 14.91 5.09 7.97
N GLY A 188 13.97 4.37 8.59
CA GLY A 188 12.92 4.93 9.44
C GLY A 188 11.80 5.64 8.69
N GLY A 189 11.80 5.56 7.36
CA GLY A 189 10.83 6.20 6.47
C GLY A 189 10.07 5.20 5.59
N ALA A 190 9.66 5.65 4.42
CA ALA A 190 8.86 4.87 3.48
C ALA A 190 9.66 3.75 2.79
N PHE A 191 9.00 2.62 2.63
CA PHE A 191 9.21 1.73 1.51
C PHE A 191 8.37 2.23 0.33
N MET A 192 8.95 2.28 -0.86
CA MET A 192 8.40 2.99 -2.02
C MET A 192 8.50 2.15 -3.28
N ALA A 193 7.53 2.35 -4.18
CA ALA A 193 7.53 1.85 -5.54
C ALA A 193 7.76 3.04 -6.50
N GLY A 194 8.98 3.18 -7.01
CA GLY A 194 9.41 4.37 -7.74
C GLY A 194 9.46 5.58 -6.81
N ASN A 195 8.71 6.62 -7.15
CA ASN A 195 8.56 7.82 -6.31
C ASN A 195 7.28 7.79 -5.44
N ASP A 196 6.52 6.69 -5.47
CA ASP A 196 5.28 6.55 -4.70
C ASP A 196 5.52 5.75 -3.42
N GLY A 197 5.29 6.38 -2.27
CA GLY A 197 5.34 5.72 -0.96
C GLY A 197 4.02 5.09 -0.53
N ILE A 198 2.98 5.21 -1.36
CA ILE A 198 1.64 4.72 -1.05
C ILE A 198 1.39 3.39 -1.75
N PHE A 199 1.03 2.41 -0.92
CA PHE A 199 0.54 1.11 -1.34
C PHE A 199 -0.95 1.05 -1.08
N VAL A 200 -1.58 -0.02 -1.54
CA VAL A 200 -2.95 -0.36 -1.19
C VAL A 200 -2.99 -1.77 -0.62
N THR A 201 -3.91 -1.98 0.30
CA THR A 201 -4.18 -3.31 0.86
C THR A 201 -5.67 -3.60 0.76
N CYS A 202 -6.00 -4.88 0.56
CA CYS A 202 -7.36 -5.32 0.26
C CYS A 202 -7.79 -6.39 1.28
N PRO A 203 -8.76 -6.11 2.17
CA PRO A 203 -9.26 -7.09 3.14
C PRO A 203 -9.81 -8.35 2.47
N SER A 204 -10.44 -8.20 1.31
CA SER A 204 -10.94 -9.29 0.48
C SER A 204 -9.86 -10.27 0.01
N GLN A 205 -8.59 -9.88 0.12
CA GLN A 205 -7.41 -10.67 -0.27
C GLN A 205 -6.50 -10.93 0.94
N ASP A 206 -7.06 -11.09 2.13
CA ASP A 206 -6.29 -11.31 3.37
C ASP A 206 -5.23 -10.22 3.59
N TYR A 207 -5.65 -8.97 3.41
CA TYR A 207 -4.81 -7.77 3.54
C TYR A 207 -3.51 -7.83 2.73
N LYS A 208 -3.55 -8.47 1.56
CA LYS A 208 -2.45 -8.47 0.61
C LYS A 208 -2.12 -7.06 0.11
N ILE A 209 -0.85 -6.83 -0.15
CA ILE A 209 -0.28 -5.53 -0.51
C ILE A 209 -0.07 -5.42 -2.03
N TYR A 210 -0.47 -4.27 -2.58
CA TYR A 210 -0.31 -3.90 -3.98
C TYR A 210 0.24 -2.47 -4.11
N ALA A 211 0.91 -2.17 -5.21
CA ALA A 211 1.18 -0.79 -5.60
C ALA A 211 -0.14 -0.09 -5.99
N ARG A 212 -0.27 1.17 -5.60
CA ARG A 212 -1.46 1.98 -5.87
C ARG A 212 -1.78 2.12 -7.37
N TYR A 213 -0.76 2.21 -8.21
CA TYR A 213 -0.88 2.41 -9.67
C TYR A 213 -0.35 1.24 -10.51
N GLY A 214 -0.15 0.06 -9.92
CA GLY A 214 0.43 -1.09 -10.62
C GLY A 214 -0.62 -2.04 -11.20
N GLY A 215 -0.46 -2.41 -12.48
CA GLY A 215 -1.11 -3.58 -13.09
C GLY A 215 -2.55 -3.42 -13.59
N SER A 216 -3.11 -4.50 -14.14
CA SER A 216 -4.44 -4.63 -14.74
C SER A 216 -5.60 -4.70 -13.75
N GLY A 217 -5.39 -4.38 -12.47
CA GLY A 217 -6.47 -4.30 -11.49
C GLY A 217 -6.00 -4.53 -10.06
N VAL A 218 -5.84 -3.43 -9.31
CA VAL A 218 -6.02 -3.48 -7.86
C VAL A 218 -7.44 -4.02 -7.61
N PRO A 219 -7.63 -5.03 -6.73
CA PRO A 219 -8.95 -5.54 -6.40
C PRO A 219 -9.93 -4.46 -5.92
N ASP A 220 -11.23 -4.78 -5.91
CA ASP A 220 -12.21 -3.92 -5.24
C ASP A 220 -12.04 -3.97 -3.70
N ASP A 221 -12.54 -2.96 -2.99
CA ASP A 221 -12.49 -2.82 -1.52
C ASP A 221 -11.08 -2.61 -0.92
N CYS A 222 -10.14 -2.06 -1.69
CA CYS A 222 -8.81 -1.73 -1.17
C CYS A 222 -8.77 -0.31 -0.58
N PHE A 223 -7.83 -0.08 0.34
CA PHE A 223 -7.53 1.25 0.87
C PHE A 223 -6.02 1.49 0.95
N ASN A 224 -5.64 2.77 0.93
CA ASN A 224 -4.24 3.19 0.95
C ASN A 224 -3.53 2.79 2.24
N VAL A 225 -2.27 2.40 2.19
CA VAL A 225 -1.40 2.16 3.33
C VAL A 225 0.00 2.69 3.00
N ASN A 226 0.67 3.27 3.99
CA ASN A 226 2.10 3.50 3.92
C ASN A 226 2.80 2.27 4.49
N LEU A 227 3.92 1.89 3.89
CA LEU A 227 4.80 0.84 4.41
C LEU A 227 6.03 1.53 5.00
N LEU A 228 6.18 1.47 6.31
CA LEU A 228 7.30 2.05 7.03
C LEU A 228 8.40 1.02 7.19
N THR A 229 9.64 1.43 6.96
CA THR A 229 10.80 0.57 7.20
C THR A 229 11.21 0.67 8.67
N MET A 230 11.48 -0.48 9.28
CA MET A 230 11.95 -0.61 10.64
C MET A 230 13.27 -1.38 10.62
N PRO A 231 14.39 -0.82 11.12
CA PRO A 231 15.64 -1.55 11.19
C PRO A 231 15.48 -2.88 11.91
N TRP A 232 16.05 -3.95 11.34
CA TRP A 232 16.10 -5.25 11.98
C TRP A 232 17.44 -5.40 12.72
N ASN A 233 17.36 -5.72 14.01
CA ASN A 233 18.52 -5.85 14.90
C ASN A 233 18.90 -7.31 15.19
N GLY A 234 18.35 -8.26 14.43
CA GLY A 234 18.72 -9.67 14.55
C GLY A 234 20.11 -9.96 13.99
N THR A 235 20.56 -11.20 14.20
CA THR A 235 21.87 -11.68 13.74
C THR A 235 21.70 -12.88 12.82
N GLY A 236 22.49 -12.94 11.76
CA GLY A 236 22.36 -13.98 10.74
C GLY A 236 21.14 -13.72 9.84
N ALA A 237 20.67 -14.75 9.15
CA ALA A 237 19.44 -14.66 8.37
C ALA A 237 18.21 -14.80 9.28
N ALA A 238 17.09 -14.21 8.89
CA ALA A 238 15.82 -14.29 9.61
C ALA A 238 15.05 -15.59 9.36
N ALA A 239 15.19 -16.20 8.17
CA ALA A 239 14.53 -17.44 7.80
C ALA A 239 15.47 -18.38 7.02
N TRP A 240 15.21 -19.69 7.05
CA TRP A 240 15.83 -20.57 6.07
C TRP A 240 15.29 -20.24 4.66
N GLN A 241 13.97 -20.30 4.51
CA GLN A 241 13.24 -19.74 3.36
C GLN A 241 11.87 -19.22 3.80
N TYR A 242 11.34 -18.26 3.05
CA TYR A 242 9.94 -17.84 3.10
C TYR A 242 9.12 -18.68 2.11
N THR A 243 7.87 -18.98 2.46
CA THR A 243 6.95 -19.82 1.66
C THR A 243 5.68 -19.07 1.30
#